data_AF-A0A543K4P5-F1
#
_entry.id   AF-A0A543K4P5-F1
#
_cell.length_a   1.000
_cell.length_b   1.000
_cell.length_c   1.000
_cell.angle_alpha   90.00
_cell.angle_beta   90.00
_cell.angle_gamma   90.00
#
_symmetry.space_group_name_H-M   'P 1'
#
loop_
_entity.id
_entity.type
_entity.pdbx_description
1 polymer ?
#
loop_
_entity_poly.entity_id
_entity_poly.type
_entity_poly.pdbx_seq_one_letter_code
_entity_poly.pdbx_strand_id
1 'polypeptide(L)'
;MPLYIRDDKVDDLATRFMKLSGAKTKTEAVRMALTAQLAVEQARKPLLDRLAPLLHRADELGPPDPDFDMKRFTDEMWDAR
;
A
#
# COMPACT_ATOMS: atom_id res chain seq x y z
N MET A 1 -20.75 14.39 -20.73
CA MET A 1 -20.49 15.82 -20.45
C MET A 1 -19.02 16.12 -20.65
N PRO A 2 -18.66 17.27 -21.27
CA PRO A 2 -17.28 17.73 -21.35
C PRO A 2 -16.77 18.11 -19.96
N LEU A 3 -15.58 17.61 -19.59
CA LEU A 3 -14.89 18.00 -18.36
C LEU A 3 -14.17 19.32 -18.62
N TYR A 4 -14.58 20.39 -17.95
CA TYR A 4 -13.89 21.68 -18.03
C TYR A 4 -12.84 21.79 -16.93
N ILE A 5 -11.58 21.70 -17.33
CA ILE A 5 -10.42 21.90 -16.46
C ILE A 5 -9.93 23.33 -16.65
N ARG A 6 -9.95 24.15 -15.60
CA ARG A 6 -9.51 25.55 -15.64
C ARG A 6 -8.03 25.73 -15.30
N ASP A 7 -7.42 24.72 -14.71
CA ASP A 7 -6.02 24.72 -14.32
C ASP A 7 -5.18 24.04 -15.41
N ASP A 8 -4.23 24.79 -15.98
CA ASP A 8 -3.40 24.32 -17.09
C ASP A 8 -2.55 23.09 -16.72
N LYS A 9 -2.13 22.97 -15.45
CA LYS A 9 -1.36 21.81 -14.99
C LYS A 9 -2.23 20.56 -14.93
N VAL A 10 -3.47 20.70 -14.47
CA VAL A 10 -4.43 19.58 -14.44
C VAL A 10 -4.80 19.16 -15.86
N ASP A 11 -4.92 20.11 -16.79
CA ASP A 11 -5.21 19.79 -18.20
C ASP A 11 -4.03 19.05 -18.87
N ASP A 12 -2.80 19.46 -18.59
CA ASP A 12 -1.59 18.76 -19.06
C ASP A 12 -1.52 17.34 -18.47
N LEU A 13 -1.78 17.16 -17.17
CA LEU A 13 -1.86 15.84 -16.54
C LEU A 13 -2.91 14.94 -17.21
N ALA A 14 -4.12 15.46 -17.44
CA ALA A 14 -5.18 14.72 -18.13
C ALA A 14 -4.78 14.36 -19.56
N THR A 15 -4.10 15.26 -20.28
CA THR A 15 -3.62 15.04 -21.64
C THR A 15 -2.54 13.97 -21.70
N ARG A 16 -1.54 14.03 -20.80
CA ARG A 16 -0.47 13.03 -20.69
C ARG A 16 -1.04 11.66 -20.34
N PHE A 17 -1.93 11.59 -19.36
CA PHE A 17 -2.56 10.34 -18.96
C PHE A 17 -3.46 9.77 -20.07
N MET A 18 -4.19 10.61 -20.81
CA MET A 18 -4.97 10.19 -21.98
C MET A 18 -4.08 9.53 -23.04
N LYS A 19 -2.93 10.12 -23.36
CA LYS A 19 -1.96 9.56 -24.32
C LYS A 19 -1.39 8.22 -23.84
N LEU A 20 -1.07 8.10 -22.55
CA LEU A 20 -0.50 6.87 -21.97
C LEU A 20 -1.53 5.74 -21.86
N SER A 21 -2.76 6.06 -21.46
CA SER A 21 -3.84 5.09 -21.26
C SER A 21 -4.55 4.69 -22.56
N GLY A 22 -4.37 5.44 -23.64
CA GLY A 22 -5.09 5.25 -24.91
C GLY A 22 -6.56 5.66 -24.85
N ALA A 23 -6.98 6.35 -23.80
CA ALA A 23 -8.35 6.85 -23.67
C ALA A 23 -8.70 7.83 -24.80
N LYS A 24 -9.95 7.78 -25.28
CA LYS A 24 -10.37 8.59 -26.45
C LYS A 24 -10.64 10.04 -26.08
N THR A 25 -10.90 10.30 -24.80
CA THR A 25 -11.23 11.64 -24.30
C THR A 25 -10.54 11.91 -22.96
N LYS A 26 -10.27 13.20 -22.67
CA LYS A 26 -9.73 13.64 -21.37
C LYS A 26 -10.62 13.22 -20.21
N THR A 27 -11.95 13.33 -20.37
CA THR A 27 -12.93 12.90 -19.36
C THR A 27 -12.81 11.40 -19.05
N GLU A 28 -12.63 10.57 -20.07
CA GLU A 28 -12.43 9.13 -19.89
C GLU A 28 -11.11 8.82 -19.20
N ALA A 29 -10.03 9.49 -19.61
CA ALA A 29 -8.72 9.36 -18.99
C ALA A 29 -8.78 9.71 -17.48
N VAL A 30 -9.39 10.85 -17.14
CA VAL A 30 -9.54 11.27 -15.73
C VAL A 30 -10.41 10.29 -14.95
N ARG A 31 -11.52 9.80 -15.54
CA ARG A 31 -12.39 8.81 -14.89
C ARG A 31 -11.61 7.54 -14.55
N MET A 32 -10.85 7.01 -15.51
CA MET A 32 -10.03 5.81 -15.32
C MET A 32 -9.00 6.00 -14.21
N ALA A 33 -8.27 7.12 -14.23
CA ALA A 33 -7.27 7.44 -13.21
C ALA A 33 -7.89 7.51 -11.80
N LEU A 34 -9.00 8.22 -11.65
CA LEU A 34 -9.67 8.39 -10.36
C LEU A 34 -10.30 7.08 -9.87
N THR A 35 -10.93 6.30 -10.75
CA THR A 35 -11.46 4.98 -10.36
C THR A 35 -10.36 4.05 -9.89
N ALA A 36 -9.21 4.01 -10.58
CA ALA A 36 -8.07 3.22 -10.15
C ALA A 36 -7.53 3.67 -8.79
N GLN A 37 -7.35 4.98 -8.59
CA GLN A 37 -6.86 5.50 -7.32
C GLN A 37 -7.85 5.27 -6.17
N LEU A 38 -9.15 5.43 -6.41
CA LEU A 38 -10.18 5.12 -5.42
C LEU A 38 -10.15 3.64 -5.04
N ALA A 39 -9.96 2.74 -6.00
CA ALA A 39 -9.81 1.31 -5.70
C ALA A 39 -8.56 1.05 -4.85
N VAL A 40 -7.43 1.71 -5.15
CA VAL A 40 -6.20 1.60 -4.35
C VAL A 40 -6.41 2.11 -2.92
N GLU A 41 -7.02 3.28 -2.75
CA GLU A 41 -7.25 3.86 -1.43
C GLU A 41 -8.32 3.09 -0.63
N GLN A 42 -9.35 2.54 -1.29
CA GLN A 42 -10.32 1.65 -0.64
C GLN A 42 -9.70 0.30 -0.26
N ALA A 43 -8.80 -0.22 -1.10
CA ALA A 43 -8.06 -1.44 -0.80
C ALA A 43 -6.91 -1.23 0.19
N ARG A 44 -6.57 0.02 0.51
CA ARG A 44 -5.56 0.37 1.51
C ARG A 44 -6.11 0.02 2.90
N LYS A 45 -6.02 -1.26 3.24
CA LYS A 45 -6.34 -1.77 4.57
C LYS A 45 -5.51 -1.03 5.62
N PRO A 46 -6.10 -0.62 6.75
CA PRO A 46 -5.39 -0.16 7.92
C PRO A 46 -4.22 -1.09 8.25
N LEU A 47 -3.12 -0.54 8.77
CA LEU A 47 -1.91 -1.31 9.08
C LEU A 47 -2.22 -2.53 9.97
N LEU A 48 -3.10 -2.35 10.96
CA LEU A 48 -3.56 -3.41 11.86
C LEU A 48 -4.21 -4.57 11.10
N ASP A 49 -5.09 -4.30 10.13
CA ASP A 49 -5.75 -5.34 9.32
C ASP A 49 -4.77 -6.09 8.40
N ARG A 50 -3.68 -5.42 8.00
CA ARG A 50 -2.60 -6.05 7.23
C ARG A 50 -1.72 -6.93 8.10
N LEU A 51 -1.53 -6.56 9.37
CA LEU A 51 -0.72 -7.28 10.34
C LEU A 51 -1.51 -8.41 11.03
N ALA A 52 -2.84 -8.36 11.06
CA ALA A 52 -3.68 -9.35 11.73
C ALA A 52 -3.34 -10.81 11.37
N PRO A 53 -3.07 -11.19 10.10
CA PRO A 53 -2.65 -12.57 9.78
C PRO A 53 -1.28 -12.95 10.34
N LEU A 54 -0.36 -11.99 10.48
CA LEU A 54 0.97 -12.21 11.06
C LEU A 54 0.88 -12.32 12.58
N LEU A 55 0.08 -11.45 13.21
CA LEU A 55 -0.18 -11.50 14.65
C LEU A 55 -0.87 -12.81 15.03
N HIS A 56 -1.87 -13.26 14.26
CA HIS A 56 -2.51 -14.55 14.48
C HIS A 56 -1.54 -15.72 14.43
N ARG A 57 -0.59 -15.72 13.48
CA ARG A 57 0.48 -16.72 13.43
C ARG A 57 1.44 -16.64 14.60
N ALA A 58 1.71 -15.43 15.10
CA ALA A 58 2.53 -15.26 16.30
C ALA A 58 1.80 -15.79 17.53
N ASP A 59 0.48 -15.56 17.64
CA ASP A 59 -0.34 -16.10 18.71
C ASP A 59 -0.41 -17.63 18.67
N GLU A 60 -0.42 -18.23 17.48
CA GLU A 60 -0.35 -19.70 17.28
C GLU A 60 0.96 -20.33 17.77
N LEU A 61 2.06 -19.57 17.87
CA LEU A 61 3.33 -20.07 18.41
C LEU A 61 3.25 -20.34 19.92
N GLY A 62 2.20 -19.84 20.59
CA GLY A 62 1.99 -20.00 22.02
C GLY A 62 2.62 -18.89 22.85
N PRO A 63 2.41 -18.91 24.16
CA PRO A 63 2.95 -17.89 25.06
C PRO A 63 4.48 -17.90 25.04
N PRO A 64 5.12 -16.73 25.21
CA PRO A 64 6.56 -16.66 25.35
C PRO A 64 7.02 -17.51 26.54
N ASP A 65 8.09 -18.27 26.34
CA ASP A 65 8.70 -19.08 27.41
C ASP A 65 9.21 -18.13 28.52
N PRO A 66 8.65 -18.21 29.74
CA PRO A 66 9.02 -17.33 30.85
C PRO A 66 10.47 -17.54 31.32
N ASP A 67 11.05 -18.71 31.03
CA ASP A 67 12.42 -19.05 31.41
C ASP A 67 13.42 -18.75 30.28
N PHE A 68 12.99 -18.13 29.18
CA PHE A 68 13.86 -17.79 28.06
C PHE A 68 14.87 -16.69 28.42
N ASP A 69 16.14 -17.08 28.54
CA ASP A 69 17.25 -16.15 28.75
C ASP A 69 17.66 -15.47 27.44
N MET A 70 17.05 -14.31 27.17
CA MET A 70 17.37 -13.45 26.02
C MET A 70 18.86 -13.06 25.96
N LYS A 71 19.51 -12.86 27.12
CA LYS A 71 20.90 -12.39 27.16
C LYS A 71 21.82 -13.51 26.70
N ARG A 72 21.70 -14.69 27.30
CA ARG A 72 22.51 -15.85 26.93
C ARG A 72 22.31 -16.23 25.45
N PHE A 73 21.08 -16.24 24.96
CA PHE A 73 20.77 -16.48 23.55
C PHE A 73 21.47 -15.49 22.61
N THR A 74 21.49 -14.20 22.97
CA THR A 74 22.12 -13.16 22.16
C THR A 74 23.65 -13.27 22.23
N ASP A 75 24.23 -13.48 23.41
CA ASP A 75 25.67 -13.65 23.60
C ASP A 75 26.19 -14.83 22.76
N GLU A 76 25.53 -15.99 22.79
CA GLU A 76 25.88 -17.17 21.98
C GLU A 76 25.85 -16.89 20.47
N MET A 77 24.95 -16.02 19.99
CA MET A 77 24.84 -15.67 18.57
C MET A 77 25.94 -14.71 18.10
N TRP A 78 26.47 -13.89 19.00
CA TRP A 78 27.49 -12.87 18.71
C TRP A 78 28.92 -13.33 19.02
N ASP A 79 29.11 -14.23 19.98
CA ASP A 79 30.41 -14.84 20.31
C ASP A 79 30.80 -15.99 19.36
N ALA A 80 29.90 -16.43 18.47
CA ALA A 80 30.17 -17.43 17.44
C ALA A 80 31.04 -16.93 16.27
N ARG A 81 31.90 -15.92 16.49
CA ARG A 81 32.76 -15.30 15.48
C ARG A 81 34.25 -15.42 15.80
#